data_AF-A0A933MZE6-F1
#
_entry.id   AF-A0A933MZE6-F1
#
_cell.length_a   1.000
_cell.length_b   1.000
_cell.length_c   1.000
_cell.angle_alpha   90.00
_cell.angle_beta   90.00
_cell.angle_gamma   90.00
#
_symmetry.space_group_name_H-M   'P 1'
#
loop_
_entity.id
_entity.type
_entity.pdbx_description
1 polymer ?
#
loop_
_entity_poly.entity_id
_entity_poly.type
_entity_poly.pdbx_seq_one_letter_code
_entity_poly.pdbx_strand_id
1 'polypeptide(L)'
;MTRFFQDVRRLQILSAVLAAIGVVDSAYLWYTKLTLSSIMCGIGECDVVNASPYSSIAGIPVAALGLLGYAALLALALWPLAAPETAPYWLLDLRLFIAGLGWLFAAYLTALELFVIHAI
;
A
#
# COMPACT_ATOMS: atom_id res chain seq x y z
N MET A 1 32.91 3.08 2.90
CA MET A 1 32.11 3.66 1.79
C MET A 1 31.24 2.62 1.07
N THR A 2 31.71 1.39 0.85
CA THR A 2 30.94 0.30 0.20
C THR A 2 29.73 -0.22 1.00
N ARG A 3 29.80 -0.25 2.34
CA ARG A 3 28.68 -0.72 3.18
C ARG A 3 27.44 0.19 3.09
N PHE A 4 27.64 1.51 3.12
CA PHE A 4 26.55 2.49 3.03
C PHE A 4 25.73 2.34 1.74
N PHE A 5 26.39 2.18 0.59
CA PHE A 5 25.71 1.94 -0.69
C PHE A 5 24.98 0.58 -0.73
N GLN A 6 25.53 -0.45 -0.10
CA GLN A 6 24.86 -1.75 0.02
C GLN A 6 23.61 -1.67 0.90
N ASP A 7 23.65 -0.91 2.01
CA ASP A 7 22.51 -0.73 2.91
C ASP A 7 21.37 0.02 2.23
N VAL A 8 21.67 1.11 1.51
CA VAL A 8 20.66 1.87 0.75
C VAL A 8 20.01 1.00 -0.33
N ARG A 9 20.81 0.20 -1.07
CA ARG A 9 20.27 -0.70 -2.10
C ARG A 9 19.38 -1.80 -1.51
N ARG A 10 19.75 -2.37 -0.35
CA ARG A 10 18.91 -3.35 0.37
C ARG A 10 17.59 -2.75 0.80
N LEU A 11 17.59 -1.54 1.37
CA LEU A 11 16.36 -0.85 1.77
C LEU A 11 15.44 -0.57 0.57
N GLN A 12 16.00 -0.19 -0.58
CA GLN A 12 15.22 -0.02 -1.80
C GLN A 12 14.59 -1.33 -2.28
N ILE A 13 15.34 -2.42 -2.32
CA ILE A 13 14.81 -3.73 -2.70
C ILE A 13 13.70 -4.16 -1.74
N LEU A 14 13.89 -3.99 -0.43
CA LEU A 14 12.86 -4.29 0.57
C LEU A 14 11.59 -3.45 0.34
N SER A 15 11.74 -2.15 0.08
CA SER A 15 10.60 -1.28 -0.23
C SER A 15 9.85 -1.72 -1.50
N ALA A 16 10.58 -2.15 -2.54
CA ALA A 16 9.98 -2.65 -3.77
C ALA A 16 9.22 -3.97 -3.52
N VAL A 17 9.78 -4.90 -2.75
CA VAL A 17 9.11 -6.15 -2.39
C VAL A 17 7.84 -5.88 -1.58
N LEU A 18 7.89 -5.00 -0.58
CA LEU A 18 6.73 -4.63 0.22
C LEU A 18 5.65 -3.93 -0.62
N ALA A 19 6.03 -3.00 -1.50
CA ALA A 19 5.10 -2.35 -2.41
C ALA A 19 4.46 -3.34 -3.40
N ALA A 20 5.22 -4.32 -3.91
CA ALA A 20 4.69 -5.36 -4.77
C ALA A 20 3.65 -6.24 -4.05
N ILE A 21 3.90 -6.61 -2.79
CA ILE A 21 2.92 -7.32 -1.97
C ILE A 21 1.64 -6.47 -1.80
N GLY A 22 1.79 -5.18 -1.49
CA GLY A 22 0.65 -4.27 -1.35
C GLY A 22 -0.16 -4.10 -2.65
N VAL A 23 0.49 -4.07 -3.81
CA VAL A 23 -0.17 -4.09 -5.13
C VAL A 23 -1.01 -5.34 -5.31
N VAL A 24 -0.45 -6.52 -5.02
CA VAL A 24 -1.15 -7.81 -5.18
C VAL A 24 -2.37 -7.87 -4.26
N ASP A 25 -2.21 -7.50 -2.99
CA ASP A 25 -3.29 -7.50 -2.01
C ASP A 25 -4.41 -6.52 -2.39
N SER A 26 -4.04 -5.27 -2.72
CA SER A 26 -5.01 -4.24 -3.13
C SER A 26 -5.74 -4.63 -4.42
N ALA A 27 -5.04 -5.23 -5.39
CA ALA A 27 -5.66 -5.72 -6.62
C ALA A 27 -6.65 -6.86 -6.35
N TYR A 28 -6.30 -7.78 -5.45
CA TYR A 28 -7.17 -8.87 -5.03
C TYR A 28 -8.43 -8.37 -4.33
N LEU A 29 -8.30 -7.45 -3.37
CA LEU A 29 -9.43 -6.85 -2.67
C LEU A 29 -10.33 -6.05 -3.62
N TRP A 30 -9.74 -5.32 -4.56
CA TRP A 30 -10.51 -4.59 -5.57
C TRP A 30 -11.29 -5.54 -6.49
N TYR A 31 -10.66 -6.63 -6.95
CA TYR A 31 -11.29 -7.64 -7.78
C TYR A 31 -12.44 -8.38 -7.06
N THR A 32 -12.23 -8.78 -5.80
CA THR A 32 -13.26 -9.46 -5.00
C THR A 32 -14.44 -8.54 -4.71
N LYS A 33 -14.18 -7.25 -4.43
CA LYS A 33 -15.22 -6.22 -4.28
C LYS A 33 -16.07 -6.06 -5.55
N LEU A 34 -15.45 -6.08 -6.74
CA LEU A 34 -16.16 -5.96 -8.02
C LEU A 34 -16.98 -7.21 -8.37
N THR A 35 -16.48 -8.39 -8.03
CA THR A 35 -17.13 -9.67 -8.35
C THR A 35 -18.10 -10.15 -7.28
N LEU A 36 -18.24 -9.41 -6.16
CA LEU A 36 -19.03 -9.82 -4.98
C LEU A 36 -18.64 -11.22 -4.48
N SER A 37 -17.38 -11.61 -4.69
CA SER A 37 -16.86 -12.92 -4.32
C SER A 37 -16.52 -12.98 -2.85
N SER A 38 -16.63 -14.17 -2.25
CA SER A 38 -16.20 -14.42 -0.88
C SER A 38 -14.68 -14.18 -0.75
N ILE A 39 -14.28 -13.47 0.31
CA ILE A 39 -12.89 -13.16 0.60
C ILE A 39 -12.32 -14.28 1.47
N MET A 40 -11.16 -14.78 1.08
CA MET A 40 -10.39 -15.74 1.89
C MET A 40 -9.75 -15.00 3.08
N CYS A 41 -10.47 -14.90 4.20
CA CYS A 41 -9.89 -14.44 5.45
C CYS A 41 -9.11 -15.58 6.11
N GLY A 42 -7.82 -15.36 6.37
CA GLY A 42 -7.02 -16.33 7.13
C GLY A 42 -7.23 -16.17 8.63
N ILE A 43 -7.01 -14.95 9.12
CA ILE A 43 -7.14 -14.57 10.54
C ILE A 43 -7.93 -13.25 10.53
N GLY A 44 -8.98 -13.16 11.34
CA GLY A 44 -9.82 -11.96 11.42
C GLY A 44 -11.10 -12.00 10.57
N GLU A 45 -11.79 -10.87 10.54
CA GLU A 45 -13.11 -10.59 9.98
C GLU A 45 -12.99 -9.65 8.76
N CYS A 46 -12.02 -9.98 7.89
CA CYS A 46 -11.65 -9.18 6.72
C CYS A 46 -12.80 -9.01 5.71
N ASP A 47 -13.77 -9.92 5.72
CA ASP A 47 -15.00 -9.88 4.95
C ASP A 47 -15.95 -8.81 5.48
N VAL A 48 -16.12 -8.71 6.79
CA VAL A 48 -16.91 -7.66 7.46
C VAL A 48 -16.30 -6.29 7.20
N VAL A 49 -14.97 -6.16 7.37
CA VAL A 49 -14.25 -4.91 7.14
C VAL A 49 -14.36 -4.47 5.68
N ASN A 50 -14.12 -5.38 4.71
CA ASN A 50 -14.19 -5.05 3.29
C ASN A 50 -15.64 -4.89 2.78
N ALA A 51 -16.66 -5.42 3.46
CA ALA A 51 -18.06 -5.18 3.13
C ALA A 51 -18.60 -3.84 3.69
N SER A 52 -17.91 -3.27 4.70
CA SER A 52 -18.33 -2.04 5.36
C SER A 52 -18.46 -0.84 4.41
N PRO A 53 -19.31 0.16 4.71
CA PRO A 53 -19.40 1.38 3.91
C PRO A 53 -18.08 2.18 3.86
N TYR A 54 -17.23 2.03 4.89
CA TYR A 54 -15.94 2.72 5.00
C TYR A 54 -14.88 2.18 4.02
N SER A 55 -15.08 0.98 3.48
CA SER A 55 -14.22 0.41 2.43
C SER A 55 -14.42 1.04 1.04
N SER A 56 -15.27 2.07 0.94
CA SER A 56 -15.45 2.87 -0.27
C SER A 56 -15.54 4.36 0.09
N ILE A 57 -14.84 5.20 -0.67
CA ILE A 57 -14.86 6.66 -0.51
C ILE A 57 -15.46 7.25 -1.78
N ALA A 58 -16.59 7.95 -1.65
CA ALA A 58 -17.30 8.56 -2.78
C ALA A 58 -17.59 7.58 -3.95
N GLY A 59 -17.86 6.30 -3.64
CA GLY A 59 -18.11 5.24 -4.63
C GLY A 59 -16.85 4.59 -5.20
N ILE A 60 -15.65 5.05 -4.83
CA ILE A 60 -14.38 4.44 -5.22
C ILE A 60 -13.93 3.47 -4.11
N PRO A 61 -13.70 2.18 -4.41
CA PRO A 61 -13.17 1.25 -3.43
C PRO A 61 -11.83 1.72 -2.87
N VAL A 62 -11.67 1.67 -1.56
CA VAL A 62 -10.40 2.01 -0.90
C VAL A 62 -9.26 1.13 -1.42
N ALA A 63 -9.54 -0.14 -1.76
CA ALA A 63 -8.60 -1.04 -2.41
C ALA A 63 -8.04 -0.50 -3.73
N ALA A 64 -8.82 0.24 -4.52
CA ALA A 64 -8.35 0.87 -5.76
C ALA A 64 -7.37 2.03 -5.46
N LEU A 65 -7.63 2.81 -4.40
CA LEU A 65 -6.71 3.85 -3.94
C LEU A 65 -5.40 3.25 -3.40
N GLY A 66 -5.50 2.16 -2.63
CA GLY A 66 -4.34 1.39 -2.17
C GLY A 66 -3.49 0.87 -3.33
N LEU A 67 -4.14 0.31 -4.36
CA LEU A 67 -3.47 -0.15 -5.57
C LEU A 67 -2.68 0.97 -6.26
N LEU A 68 -3.29 2.15 -6.43
CA LEU A 68 -2.60 3.31 -7.01
C LEU A 68 -1.42 3.76 -6.15
N GLY A 69 -1.59 3.82 -4.82
CA GLY A 69 -0.53 4.19 -3.89
C GLY A 69 0.66 3.23 -3.91
N TYR A 70 0.41 1.92 -3.82
CA TYR A 70 1.46 0.91 -3.87
C TYR A 70 2.11 0.81 -5.26
N ALA A 71 1.36 0.97 -6.34
CA ALA A 71 1.93 1.02 -7.69
C ALA A 71 2.87 2.22 -7.85
N ALA A 72 2.49 3.40 -7.34
CA ALA A 72 3.35 4.57 -7.31
C ALA A 72 4.61 4.32 -6.49
N LEU A 73 4.50 3.78 -5.27
CA LEU A 73 5.65 3.43 -4.43
C LEU A 73 6.57 2.41 -5.12
N LEU A 74 6.01 1.41 -5.78
CA LEU A 74 6.78 0.39 -6.52
C LEU A 74 7.53 1.00 -7.71
N ALA A 75 6.86 1.81 -8.54
CA ALA A 75 7.48 2.50 -9.66
C ALA A 75 8.60 3.44 -9.18
N LEU A 76 8.31 4.20 -8.13
CA LEU A 76 9.31 5.05 -7.50
C LEU A 76 10.47 4.20 -6.99
N ALA A 77 10.24 3.08 -6.31
CA ALA A 77 11.28 2.18 -5.77
C ALA A 77 12.19 1.62 -6.87
N LEU A 78 11.64 1.18 -8.00
CA LEU A 78 12.38 0.57 -9.11
C LEU A 78 13.20 1.59 -9.93
N TRP A 79 12.76 2.83 -10.03
CA TRP A 79 13.39 3.85 -10.89
C TRP A 79 14.89 4.05 -10.58
N PRO A 80 15.34 4.25 -9.33
CA PRO A 80 16.76 4.40 -9.03
C PRO A 80 17.57 3.12 -9.14
N LEU A 81 16.94 1.94 -9.14
CA LEU A 81 17.64 0.69 -9.45
C LEU A 81 17.96 0.58 -10.94
N ALA A 82 17.08 1.11 -11.80
CA ALA A 82 17.27 1.11 -13.25
C ALA A 82 18.19 2.23 -13.74
N ALA A 83 18.12 3.42 -13.12
CA ALA A 83 18.90 4.59 -13.51
C ALA A 83 19.47 5.33 -12.27
N PRO A 84 20.57 4.84 -11.66
CA PRO A 84 21.13 5.40 -10.43
C PRO A 84 21.65 6.83 -10.56
N GLU A 85 22.17 7.18 -11.73
CA GLU A 85 22.87 8.45 -12.00
C GLU A 85 21.92 9.64 -12.16
N THR A 86 20.64 9.38 -12.42
CA THR A 86 19.62 10.40 -12.74
C THR A 86 18.50 10.47 -11.71
N ALA A 87 18.72 9.97 -10.49
CA ALA A 87 17.71 10.01 -9.43
C ALA A 87 17.75 11.36 -8.69
N PRO A 88 16.84 12.31 -8.99
CA PRO A 88 16.78 13.56 -8.26
C PRO A 88 16.32 13.39 -6.81
N TYR A 89 16.76 14.30 -5.94
CA TYR A 89 16.46 14.28 -4.50
C TYR A 89 14.96 14.32 -4.19
N TRP A 90 14.14 14.98 -5.03
CA TRP A 90 12.69 15.07 -4.84
C TRP A 90 11.95 13.72 -4.92
N LEU A 91 12.57 12.69 -5.53
CA LEU A 91 12.02 11.33 -5.52
C LEU A 91 11.94 10.78 -4.09
N LEU A 92 12.91 11.13 -3.24
CA LEU A 92 12.94 10.67 -1.86
C LEU A 92 11.82 11.35 -1.04
N ASP A 93 11.68 12.67 -1.20
CA ASP A 93 10.63 13.46 -0.56
C ASP A 93 9.24 12.98 -0.96
N LEU A 94 9.03 12.70 -2.26
CA LEU A 94 7.76 12.19 -2.76
C LEU A 94 7.44 10.79 -2.21
N ARG A 95 8.41 9.89 -2.14
CA ARG A 95 8.22 8.56 -1.52
C ARG A 95 7.84 8.68 -0.04
N LEU A 96 8.53 9.53 0.70
CA LEU A 96 8.24 9.81 2.11
C LEU A 96 6.84 10.39 2.29
N PHE A 97 6.45 11.31 1.42
CA PHE A 97 5.13 11.92 1.44
C PHE A 97 4.03 10.88 1.17
N ILE A 98 4.16 10.05 0.13
CA ILE A 98 3.17 9.01 -0.19
C ILE A 98 3.09 7.96 0.92
N ALA A 99 4.24 7.50 1.43
CA ALA A 99 4.29 6.53 2.52
C ALA A 99 3.70 7.11 3.82
N GLY A 100 3.99 8.37 4.14
CA GLY A 100 3.44 9.07 5.30
C GLY A 100 1.94 9.26 5.21
N LEU A 101 1.42 9.65 4.04
CA LEU A 101 -0.01 9.75 3.78
C LEU A 101 -0.69 8.38 3.93
N GLY A 102 -0.09 7.33 3.35
CA GLY A 102 -0.59 5.96 3.47
C GLY A 102 -0.63 5.47 4.92
N TRP A 103 0.39 5.79 5.72
CA TRP A 103 0.44 5.44 7.14
C TRP A 103 -0.65 6.15 7.96
N LEU A 104 -0.84 7.46 7.73
CA LEU A 104 -1.93 8.21 8.36
C LEU A 104 -3.31 7.66 7.98
N PHE A 105 -3.48 7.30 6.72
CA PHE A 105 -4.72 6.71 6.23
C PHE A 105 -4.96 5.31 6.83
N ALA A 106 -3.92 4.49 6.96
CA ALA A 106 -4.00 3.20 7.64
C ALA A 106 -4.39 3.37 9.11
N ALA A 107 -3.80 4.32 9.83
CA ALA A 107 -4.16 4.62 11.21
C ALA A 107 -5.63 5.06 11.35
N TYR A 108 -6.15 5.81 10.38
CA TYR A 108 -7.56 6.19 10.33
C TYR A 108 -8.48 4.97 10.13
N LEU A 109 -8.16 4.07 9.20
CA LEU A 109 -8.95 2.85 8.99
C LEU A 109 -8.92 1.93 10.21
N THR A 110 -7.74 1.73 10.82
CA THR A 110 -7.63 0.94 12.06
C THR A 110 -8.45 1.54 13.20
N ALA A 111 -8.55 2.88 13.29
CA ALA A 111 -9.45 3.50 14.25
C ALA A 111 -10.93 3.17 13.95
N LEU A 112 -11.35 3.16 12.68
CA LEU A 112 -12.71 2.76 12.31
C LEU A 112 -12.99 1.29 12.60
N GLU A 113 -12.03 0.41 12.30
CA GLU A 113 -12.09 -1.03 12.60
C GLU A 113 -12.33 -1.27 14.10
N LEU A 114 -11.60 -0.56 14.96
CA LEU A 114 -11.69 -0.73 16.41
C LEU A 114 -12.91 -0.08 17.06
N PHE A 115 -13.26 1.16 16.66
CA PHE A 115 -14.27 1.96 17.37
C PHE A 115 -15.66 1.92 16.73
N VAL A 116 -15.75 1.54 15.45
CA VAL A 116 -17.01 1.58 14.70
C VAL A 116 -17.41 0.19 14.26
N ILE A 117 -16.54 -0.49 13.50
CA ILE A 117 -16.85 -1.80 12.90
C ILE A 117 -16.75 -2.90 13.97
N HIS A 118 -15.86 -2.73 14.95
CA HIS A 118 -15.53 -3.73 15.98
C HIS A 118 -15.08 -5.07 15.37
N ALA A 119 -14.38 -5.01 14.24
CA ALA A 119 -13.92 -6.17 13.47
C ALA A 119 -12.51 -5.88 12.91
N ILE A 120 -11.65 -6.91 12.92
CA ILE A 120 -10.24 -6.86 12.44
C ILE A 120 -10.01 -8.04 11.51
#